data_AF-A0A4R1URI3-F1
#
_entry.id   AF-A0A4R1URI3-F1
#
_cell.length_a   1.000
_cell.length_b   1.000
_cell.length_c   1.000
_cell.angle_alpha   90.00
_cell.angle_beta   90.00
_cell.angle_gamma   90.00
#
_symmetry.space_group_name_H-M   'P 1'
#
loop_
_entity.id
_entity.type
_entity.pdbx_description
1 polymer ?
#
loop_
_entity_poly.entity_id
_entity_poly.type
_entity_poly.pdbx_seq_one_letter_code
_entity_poly.pdbx_strand_id
1 'polypeptide(L)'
;MYTRRDSFAMTPCWYRGVHQPDGRREREEDGSILCTCRHCRKQIRSREGKVWNLAEGLDLDALAASCMSSHFSVVDAADGVVIARYPLPEGSDEEAIEALRDRLCAQHGIEPGGDLEVRLVSHAAILGKRH
;
A
#
# COMPACT_ATOMS: atom_id res chain seq x y z
N MET A 1 8.05 -8.68 -29.16
CA MET A 1 7.01 -8.21 -30.10
C MET A 1 5.72 -8.01 -29.31
N TYR A 2 5.35 -6.75 -29.05
CA TYR A 2 4.22 -6.39 -28.20
C TYR A 2 3.25 -5.54 -29.03
N THR A 3 2.28 -6.15 -29.70
CA THR A 3 1.17 -5.42 -30.33
C THR A 3 -0.05 -6.34 -30.50
N ARG A 4 -0.93 -6.37 -29.49
CA ARG A 4 -2.36 -6.49 -29.75
C ARG A 4 -3.05 -5.42 -28.91
N ARG A 5 -3.49 -4.35 -29.58
CA ARG A 5 -4.40 -3.37 -29.01
C ARG A 5 -5.72 -4.08 -28.75
N ASP A 6 -5.84 -4.68 -27.59
CA ASP A 6 -7.05 -5.31 -27.11
C ASP A 6 -7.96 -4.24 -26.49
N SER A 7 -8.51 -3.37 -27.34
CA SER A 7 -9.66 -2.54 -27.00
C SER A 7 -10.88 -3.45 -26.91
N PHE A 8 -11.00 -4.21 -25.81
CA PHE A 8 -12.19 -4.99 -25.55
C PHE A 8 -13.33 -4.03 -25.18
N ALA A 9 -14.30 -3.89 -26.10
CA ALA A 9 -15.58 -3.26 -25.82
C ALA A 9 -16.15 -3.79 -24.50
N MET A 10 -16.70 -2.90 -23.65
CA MET A 10 -17.13 -3.13 -22.26
C MET A 10 -17.58 -4.58 -21.98
N THR A 11 -16.63 -5.45 -21.67
CA THR A 11 -16.93 -6.84 -21.34
C THR A 11 -17.67 -6.87 -19.99
N PRO A 12 -18.46 -7.92 -19.71
CA PRO A 12 -19.33 -7.94 -18.52
C PRO A 12 -18.61 -7.63 -17.20
N CYS A 13 -17.31 -7.92 -17.10
CA CYS A 13 -16.51 -7.59 -15.92
C CYS A 13 -16.38 -6.08 -15.67
N TRP A 14 -16.28 -5.26 -16.73
CA TRP A 14 -16.20 -3.81 -16.60
C TRP A 14 -17.52 -3.19 -16.12
N TYR A 15 -18.66 -3.72 -16.57
CA TYR A 15 -19.97 -3.26 -16.11
C TYR A 15 -20.25 -3.62 -14.66
N ARG A 16 -19.85 -4.84 -14.25
CA ARG A 16 -20.09 -5.33 -12.87
C ARG A 16 -19.01 -4.90 -11.88
N GLY A 17 -17.86 -4.43 -12.37
CA GLY A 17 -16.66 -4.24 -11.54
C GLY A 17 -16.08 -5.55 -10.98
N VAL A 18 -16.42 -6.70 -11.57
CA VAL A 18 -16.02 -8.02 -11.06
C VAL A 18 -15.25 -8.78 -12.13
N HIS A 19 -13.95 -8.96 -11.90
CA HIS A 19 -13.11 -9.81 -12.72
C HIS A 19 -13.10 -11.26 -12.20
N GLN A 20 -13.07 -12.22 -13.12
CA GLN A 20 -13.00 -13.64 -12.79
C GLN A 20 -11.76 -14.29 -13.40
N PRO A 21 -11.00 -15.09 -12.64
CA PRO A 21 -9.81 -15.77 -13.13
C PRO A 21 -10.13 -16.85 -14.16
N ASP A 22 -9.19 -17.03 -15.08
CA ASP A 22 -9.16 -18.09 -16.08
C ASP A 22 -7.76 -18.69 -16.21
N GLY A 23 -7.70 -20.01 -16.31
CA GLY A 23 -6.46 -20.73 -16.56
C GLY A 23 -5.45 -20.70 -15.42
N ARG A 24 -4.17 -20.58 -15.79
CA ARG A 24 -3.02 -20.74 -14.89
C ARG A 24 -2.94 -19.58 -13.89
N ARG A 25 -2.58 -19.92 -12.66
CA ARG A 25 -2.33 -18.99 -11.56
C ARG A 25 -0.85 -19.00 -11.22
N GLU A 26 -0.28 -17.82 -11.04
CA GLU A 26 1.11 -17.62 -10.66
C GLU A 26 1.13 -16.95 -9.29
N ARG A 27 1.97 -17.45 -8.38
CA ARG A 27 2.16 -16.81 -7.07
C ARG A 27 3.34 -15.85 -7.18
N GLU A 28 3.12 -14.62 -6.76
CA GLU A 28 4.16 -13.58 -6.67
C GLU A 28 4.86 -13.64 -5.30
N GLU A 29 5.99 -12.95 -5.18
CA GLU A 29 6.84 -12.93 -3.98
C GLU A 29 6.11 -12.38 -2.75
N ASP A 30 5.16 -11.46 -2.96
CA ASP A 30 4.31 -10.87 -1.92
C ASP A 30 3.17 -11.81 -1.47
N GLY A 31 3.13 -13.04 -1.99
CA GLY A 31 2.11 -14.04 -1.72
C GLY A 31 0.81 -13.86 -2.51
N SER A 32 0.70 -12.81 -3.31
CA SER A 32 -0.46 -12.60 -4.18
C SER A 32 -0.48 -13.56 -5.37
N ILE A 33 -1.65 -13.72 -5.97
CA ILE A 33 -1.93 -14.63 -7.06
C ILE A 33 -2.27 -13.82 -8.29
N LEU A 34 -1.45 -13.95 -9.33
CA LEU A 34 -1.65 -13.36 -10.64
C LEU A 34 -2.37 -14.36 -11.56
N CYS A 35 -3.31 -13.86 -12.36
CA CYS A 35 -4.08 -14.65 -13.32
C CYS A 35 -4.56 -13.75 -14.47
N THR A 36 -5.24 -14.35 -15.46
CA THR A 36 -5.87 -13.60 -16.57
C THR A 36 -7.39 -13.60 -16.38
N CYS A 37 -8.04 -12.47 -16.63
CA CYS A 37 -9.49 -12.38 -16.57
C CYS A 37 -10.14 -13.15 -17.73
N ARG A 38 -11.13 -14.00 -17.44
CA ARG A 38 -11.86 -14.74 -18.48
C ARG A 38 -12.62 -13.86 -19.48
N HIS A 39 -12.99 -12.65 -19.07
CA HIS A 39 -13.85 -11.74 -19.85
C HIS A 39 -13.03 -10.72 -20.64
N CYS A 40 -12.23 -9.90 -19.98
CA CYS A 40 -11.43 -8.86 -20.64
C CYS A 40 -10.01 -9.29 -20.99
N ARG A 41 -9.60 -10.51 -20.64
CA ARG A 41 -8.24 -11.05 -20.89
C ARG A 41 -7.09 -10.20 -20.33
N LYS A 42 -7.36 -9.19 -19.50
CA LYS A 42 -6.34 -8.45 -18.76
C LYS A 42 -5.79 -9.26 -17.58
N GLN A 43 -4.57 -8.93 -17.16
CA GLN A 43 -4.01 -9.46 -15.94
C GLN A 43 -4.79 -8.97 -14.72
N ILE A 44 -5.05 -9.90 -13.80
CA ILE A 44 -5.76 -9.67 -12.55
C ILE A 44 -4.99 -10.30 -11.39
N ARG A 45 -5.03 -9.67 -10.23
CA ARG A 45 -4.33 -10.08 -9.02
C ARG A 45 -5.32 -10.32 -7.88
N SER A 46 -5.00 -11.27 -7.01
CA SER A 46 -5.75 -11.53 -5.78
C SER A 46 -4.82 -11.96 -4.65
N ARG A 47 -5.00 -11.43 -3.43
CA ARG A 47 -4.24 -11.90 -2.25
C ARG A 47 -4.80 -13.22 -1.67
N GLU A 48 -6.12 -13.35 -1.62
CA GLU A 48 -6.79 -14.51 -1.01
C GLU A 48 -7.42 -15.48 -2.03
N GLY A 49 -7.35 -15.17 -3.33
CA GLY A 49 -8.03 -15.91 -4.39
C GLY A 49 -9.56 -15.69 -4.46
N LYS A 50 -10.12 -14.85 -3.59
CA LYS A 50 -11.58 -14.56 -3.52
C LYS A 50 -11.97 -13.34 -4.34
N VAL A 51 -11.29 -12.21 -4.12
CA VAL A 51 -11.52 -10.92 -4.81
C VAL A 51 -10.39 -10.69 -5.79
N TRP A 52 -10.72 -10.31 -7.02
CA TRP A 52 -9.75 -10.15 -8.10
C TRP A 52 -9.80 -8.74 -8.68
N ASN A 53 -8.68 -8.02 -8.58
CA ASN A 53 -8.51 -6.66 -9.06
C ASN A 53 -7.63 -6.66 -10.32
N LEU A 54 -7.68 -5.61 -11.13
CA LEU A 54 -6.76 -5.45 -12.26
C LEU A 54 -5.31 -5.37 -11.73
N ALA A 55 -4.40 -6.17 -12.30
CA ALA A 55 -3.00 -6.20 -11.86
C ALA A 55 -2.26 -4.89 -12.16
N GLU A 56 -2.67 -4.21 -13.24
CA GLU A 56 -2.17 -2.90 -13.65
C GLU A 56 -2.90 -1.73 -12.95
N GLY A 57 -3.90 -2.04 -12.11
CA GLY A 57 -4.71 -1.05 -11.41
C GLY A 57 -4.11 -0.66 -10.05
N LEU A 58 -4.66 0.41 -9.47
CA LEU A 58 -4.43 0.71 -8.06
C LEU A 58 -5.17 -0.32 -7.20
N ASP A 59 -4.42 -1.13 -6.47
CA ASP A 59 -4.97 -2.05 -5.48
C ASP A 59 -5.44 -1.23 -4.27
N LEU A 60 -6.73 -0.87 -4.27
CA LEU A 60 -7.34 -0.07 -3.21
C LEU A 60 -7.35 -0.80 -1.87
N ASP A 61 -7.35 -2.13 -1.86
CA ASP A 61 -7.29 -2.92 -0.63
C ASP A 61 -5.86 -2.89 -0.06
N ALA A 62 -4.84 -3.03 -0.91
CA ALA A 62 -3.45 -2.84 -0.50
C ALA A 62 -3.17 -1.40 -0.06
N LEU A 63 -3.73 -0.41 -0.77
CA LEU A 63 -3.61 0.99 -0.40
C LEU A 63 -4.30 1.24 0.94
N ALA A 64 -5.54 0.77 1.12
CA ALA A 64 -6.27 0.89 2.38
C ALA A 64 -5.50 0.21 3.52
N ALA A 65 -5.00 -1.01 3.32
CA ALA A 65 -4.17 -1.70 4.31
C ALA A 65 -2.91 -0.90 4.66
N SER A 66 -2.24 -0.28 3.67
CA SER A 66 -1.07 0.57 3.89
C SER A 66 -1.41 1.90 4.58
N CYS A 67 -2.64 2.41 4.42
CA CYS A 67 -3.13 3.60 5.11
C CYS A 67 -3.61 3.30 6.54
N MET A 68 -3.93 2.04 6.84
CA MET A 68 -4.42 1.61 8.15
C MET A 68 -3.29 1.20 9.11
N SER A 69 -2.05 1.09 8.65
CA SER A 69 -0.91 0.81 9.51
C SER A 69 -0.33 2.09 10.13
N SER A 70 0.02 2.00 11.41
CA SER A 70 0.81 3.04 12.07
C SER A 70 2.15 3.20 11.35
N HIS A 71 2.66 4.42 11.26
CA HIS A 71 3.91 4.70 10.58
C HIS A 71 4.61 5.93 11.17
N PHE A 72 5.93 6.00 11.01
CA PHE A 72 6.68 7.22 11.21
C PHE A 72 6.71 8.04 9.92
N SER A 73 6.48 9.34 10.05
CA SER A 73 6.70 10.30 8.97
C SER A 73 7.89 11.18 9.34
N VAL A 74 8.88 11.27 8.45
CA VAL A 74 9.90 12.32 8.51
C VAL A 74 9.34 13.53 7.79
N VAL A 75 9.24 14.65 8.49
CA VAL A 75 8.56 15.87 8.05
C VAL A 75 9.57 17.01 8.07
N ASP A 76 9.62 17.77 6.99
CA ASP A 76 10.18 19.10 7.00
C ASP A 76 9.18 20.03 7.71
N ALA A 77 9.51 20.46 8.92
CA ALA A 77 8.71 21.35 9.73
C ALA A 77 8.67 22.78 9.18
N ALA A 78 9.70 23.22 8.44
CA ALA A 78 9.73 24.54 7.82
C ALA A 78 8.74 24.64 6.66
N ASP A 79 8.72 23.61 5.79
CA ASP A 79 7.85 23.56 4.61
C ASP A 79 6.53 22.79 4.84
N GLY A 80 6.41 22.08 5.95
CA GLY A 80 5.25 21.25 6.28
C GLY A 80 5.10 20.00 5.40
N VAL A 81 6.19 19.54 4.77
CA VAL A 81 6.18 18.47 3.76
C VAL A 81 6.66 17.15 4.35
N VAL A 82 5.99 16.04 4.01
CA VAL A 82 6.46 14.70 4.37
C VAL A 82 7.54 14.26 3.39
N ILE A 83 8.75 14.04 3.88
CA ILE A 83 9.91 13.61 3.08
C ILE A 83 9.95 12.09 2.95
N ALA A 84 9.61 11.37 4.01
CA ALA A 84 9.63 9.91 4.01
C ALA A 84 8.59 9.31 4.97
N ARG A 85 8.14 8.09 4.67
CA ARG A 85 7.26 7.30 5.55
C ARG A 85 7.85 5.93 5.79
N TYR A 86 7.81 5.49 7.04
CA TYR A 86 8.33 4.20 7.49
C TYR A 86 7.22 3.43 8.22
N PRO A 87 6.80 2.26 7.72
CA PRO A 87 5.76 1.49 8.37
C PRO A 87 6.24 1.01 9.74
N LEU A 88 5.36 1.07 10.74
CA LEU A 88 5.57 0.42 12.03
C LEU A 88 4.99 -1.00 11.97
N PRO A 89 5.77 -2.03 12.35
CA PRO A 89 5.25 -3.37 12.49
C PRO A 89 4.09 -3.43 13.49
N GLU A 90 3.06 -4.22 13.17
CA GLU A 90 1.95 -4.46 14.10
C GLU A 90 2.47 -5.12 15.39
N GLY A 91 2.04 -4.61 16.55
CA GLY A 91 2.46 -5.12 17.85
C GLY A 91 3.83 -4.63 18.34
N SER A 92 4.42 -3.62 17.71
CA SER A 92 5.62 -2.95 18.24
C SER A 92 5.34 -2.40 19.64
N ASP A 93 6.22 -2.70 20.59
CA ASP A 93 6.21 -2.14 21.94
C ASP A 93 6.88 -0.75 21.98
N GLU A 94 6.78 -0.07 23.11
CA GLU A 94 7.32 1.29 23.27
C GLU A 94 8.84 1.33 23.01
N GLU A 95 9.57 0.31 23.46
CA GLU A 95 11.02 0.20 23.24
C GLU A 95 11.36 0.05 21.75
N ALA A 96 10.62 -0.77 20.99
CA ALA A 96 10.82 -0.90 19.55
C ALA A 96 10.44 0.38 18.79
N ILE A 97 9.42 1.11 19.26
CA ILE A 97 9.01 2.40 18.70
C ILE A 97 10.10 3.44 18.92
N GLU A 98 10.66 3.54 20.12
CA GLU A 98 11.76 4.44 20.46
C GLU A 98 13.04 4.09 19.67
N ALA A 99 13.42 2.81 19.62
CA ALA A 99 14.58 2.37 18.87
C ALA A 99 14.46 2.66 17.37
N LEU A 100 13.27 2.50 16.79
CA LEU A 100 13.02 2.84 15.40
C LEU A 100 13.10 4.36 15.19
N ARG A 101 12.56 5.16 16.11
CA ARG A 101 12.65 6.62 16.07
C ARG A 101 14.11 7.08 16.09
N ASP A 102 14.91 6.57 17.02
CA ASP A 102 16.33 6.95 17.15
C ASP A 102 17.13 6.57 15.91
N ARG A 103 16.87 5.39 15.35
CA ARG A 103 17.46 4.98 14.08
C ARG A 103 17.08 5.92 12.93
N LEU A 104 15.83 6.36 12.85
CA LEU A 104 15.38 7.31 11.82
C LEU A 104 16.01 8.68 12.02
N CYS A 105 16.13 9.15 13.27
CA CYS A 105 16.83 10.39 13.59
C CYS A 105 18.29 10.34 13.13
N ALA A 106 19.01 9.26 13.44
CA ALA A 106 20.39 9.08 13.01
C ALA A 106 20.53 8.97 11.48
N GLN A 107 19.60 8.28 10.83
CA GLN A 107 19.61 8.10 9.37
C GLN A 107 19.40 9.40 8.60
N HIS A 108 18.52 10.27 9.10
CA HIS A 108 18.16 11.53 8.43
C HIS A 108 18.91 12.75 8.98
N GLY A 109 19.82 12.56 9.94
CA GLY A 109 20.56 13.66 10.56
C GLY A 109 19.66 14.63 11.32
N ILE A 110 18.63 14.12 11.99
CA ILE A 110 17.63 14.93 12.68
C ILE A 110 18.20 15.43 13.99
N GLU A 111 18.42 16.73 14.07
CA GLU A 111 18.88 17.42 15.27
C GLU A 111 17.70 18.00 16.07
N PRO A 112 17.77 18.02 17.41
CA PRO A 112 16.73 18.63 18.22
C PRO A 112 16.65 20.14 17.95
N GLY A 113 15.51 20.58 17.39
CA GLY A 113 15.27 21.97 17.02
C GLY A 113 15.66 22.34 15.57
N GLY A 114 16.03 21.35 14.75
CA GLY A 114 16.22 21.54 13.31
C GLY A 114 14.90 21.54 12.53
N ASP A 115 15.01 21.76 11.21
CA ASP A 115 13.85 21.81 10.32
C ASP A 115 13.24 20.43 10.04
N LEU A 116 13.89 19.34 10.45
CA LEU A 116 13.39 17.98 10.26
C LEU A 116 12.82 17.41 11.56
N GLU A 117 11.67 16.78 11.49
CA GLU A 117 10.99 16.14 12.61
C GLU A 117 10.55 14.72 12.27
N VAL A 118 10.71 13.79 13.21
CA VAL A 118 10.05 12.47 13.15
C VAL A 118 8.72 12.52 13.88
N ARG A 119 7.62 12.30 13.16
CA ARG A 119 6.27 12.26 13.72
C ARG A 119 5.70 10.85 13.68
N LEU A 120 5.25 10.36 14.83
CA LEU A 120 4.51 9.11 14.91
C LEU A 120 3.06 9.35 14.50
N VAL A 121 2.62 8.63 13.46
CA VAL A 121 1.22 8.59 13.04
C VAL A 121 0.65 7.25 13.50
N SER A 122 -0.04 7.27 14.63
CA SER A 122 -0.76 6.10 15.15
C SER A 122 -2.17 6.05 14.58
N HIS A 123 -2.49 4.96 13.87
CA HIS A 123 -3.83 4.76 13.30
C HIS A 123 -4.90 4.62 14.40
N ALA A 124 -4.59 3.97 15.52
CA ALA A 124 -5.48 3.86 16.68
C ALA A 124 -5.87 5.24 17.25
N ALA A 125 -4.91 6.17 17.32
CA ALA A 125 -5.15 7.53 17.80
C ALA A 125 -5.98 8.37 16.79
N ILE A 126 -5.85 8.12 15.49
CA ILE A 126 -6.64 8.81 14.45
C ILE A 126 -8.11 8.36 14.47
N LEU A 127 -8.37 7.07 14.64
CA LEU A 127 -9.74 6.55 14.75
C LEU A 127 -10.45 7.07 16.02
N GLY A 128 -9.72 7.21 17.13
CA GLY A 128 -10.26 7.75 18.39
C GLY A 128 -10.68 9.23 18.32
N LYS A 129 -10.10 10.03 17.41
CA LYS A 129 -10.44 11.46 17.23
C LYS A 129 -11.66 11.71 16.34
N ARG A 130 -12.22 10.67 15.70
CA ARG A 130 -13.38 10.77 14.78
C ARG A 130 -14.74 10.53 15.45
N HIS A 131 -14.78 10.34 16.77
CA HIS A 131 -16.00 10.18 17.57
C HIS A 131 -16.25 11.39 18.46
#